data_AF-A0A951AI87-F1
#
_entry.id   AF-A0A951AI87-F1
#
_cell.length_a   1.000
_cell.length_b   1.000
_cell.length_c   1.000
_cell.angle_alpha   90.00
_cell.angle_beta   90.00
_cell.angle_gamma   90.00
#
_symmetry.space_group_name_H-M   'P 1'
#
loop_
_entity.id
_entity.type
_entity.pdbx_description
1 polymer ?
#
loop_
_entity_poly.entity_id
_entity_poly.type
_entity_poly.pdbx_seq_one_letter_code
_entity_poly.pdbx_strand_id
1 'polypeptide(L)'
;MRTVITGGPASEPIDQVRFITNQSSGELAAKLAQSFAAAGHKVELFLGRGASWSSKTANYFQTNEDLERLLSKVAERDRVEVVLHAAALSDFGVSRAMVSGRISNAAKISSAELIELLLVPKPKLIRRLR
;
A
#
# COMPACT_ATOMS: atom_id res chain seq x y z
N MET A 1 24.34 5.57 -1.90
CA MET A 1 23.39 4.76 -2.67
C MET A 1 22.02 5.42 -2.65
N ARG A 2 21.25 5.30 -3.74
CA ARG A 2 19.82 5.63 -3.77
C ARG A 2 18.99 4.39 -3.39
N THR A 3 18.32 4.49 -2.25
CA THR A 3 17.58 3.38 -1.63
C THR A 3 16.10 3.70 -1.59
N VAL A 4 15.29 2.76 -2.08
CA VAL A 4 13.84 2.78 -1.94
C VAL A 4 13.44 1.85 -0.81
N ILE A 5 12.60 2.33 0.10
CA ILE A 5 12.07 1.53 1.21
C ILE A 5 10.57 1.66 1.20
N THR A 6 9.86 0.54 1.15
CA THR A 6 8.39 0.52 1.26
C THR A 6 7.98 -0.11 2.58
N GLY A 7 6.95 0.41 3.23
CA GLY A 7 6.41 -0.14 4.47
C GLY A 7 4.97 0.25 4.73
N GLY A 8 4.42 -0.28 5.82
CA GLY A 8 3.02 -0.04 6.19
C GLY A 8 2.04 -0.84 5.32
N PRO A 9 0.74 -0.67 5.58
CA PRO A 9 -0.29 -1.51 4.99
C PRO A 9 -0.86 -0.91 3.70
N ALA A 10 -1.13 -1.75 2.71
CA ALA A 10 -2.05 -1.40 1.63
C ALA A 10 -3.51 -1.61 2.08
N SER A 11 -4.43 -0.90 1.44
CA SER A 11 -5.86 -1.07 1.64
C SER A 11 -6.64 -1.17 0.34
N GLU A 12 -7.69 -1.99 0.34
CA GLU A 12 -8.56 -2.25 -0.79
C GLU A 12 -9.98 -1.74 -0.47
N PRO A 13 -10.49 -0.74 -1.20
CA PRO A 13 -11.77 -0.13 -0.89
C PRO A 13 -12.92 -1.13 -1.05
N ILE A 14 -13.81 -1.16 -0.06
CA ILE A 14 -15.11 -1.84 -0.14
C ILE A 14 -16.17 -0.85 -0.64
N ASP A 15 -16.16 0.36 -0.08
CA ASP A 15 -16.98 1.51 -0.47
C ASP A 15 -16.23 2.81 -0.11
N GLN A 16 -16.90 3.98 -0.11
CA GLN A 16 -16.24 5.27 0.21
C GLN A 16 -15.87 5.45 1.68
N VAL A 17 -16.24 4.49 2.54
CA VAL A 17 -16.03 4.59 4.00
C VAL A 17 -15.15 3.46 4.52
N ARG A 18 -15.20 2.28 3.89
CA ARG A 18 -14.56 1.05 4.37
C ARG A 18 -13.59 0.49 3.36
N PHE A 19 -12.59 -0.20 3.88
CA PHE A 19 -11.60 -0.94 3.11
C PHE A 19 -11.13 -2.18 3.88
N ILE A 20 -10.62 -3.17 3.15
CA ILE A 20 -9.84 -4.28 3.73
C ILE A 20 -8.38 -3.83 3.78
N THR A 21 -7.67 -4.11 4.88
CA THR A 21 -6.26 -3.74 5.04
C THR A 21 -5.50 -4.85 5.74
N ASN A 22 -4.18 -4.81 5.61
CA ASN A 22 -3.29 -5.69 6.36
C ASN A 22 -2.82 -5.04 7.65
N GLN A 23 -2.42 -5.87 8.62
CA GLN A 23 -1.84 -5.39 9.86
C GLN A 23 -0.35 -5.09 9.67
N SER A 24 -0.01 -3.80 9.54
CA SER A 24 1.39 -3.34 9.52
C SER A 24 1.49 -1.94 10.09
N SER A 25 2.38 -1.75 11.05
CA SER A 25 2.60 -0.44 11.69
C SER A 25 3.42 0.51 10.84
N GLY A 26 4.19 0.00 9.87
CA GLY A 26 5.21 0.78 9.13
C GLY A 26 6.51 1.03 9.89
N GLU A 27 6.60 0.60 11.15
CA GLU A 27 7.75 0.86 12.04
C GLU A 27 9.08 0.38 11.47
N LEU A 28 9.12 -0.87 10.95
CA LEU A 28 10.34 -1.44 10.39
C LEU A 28 10.91 -0.58 9.26
N ALA A 29 10.06 -0.18 8.31
CA ALA A 29 10.48 0.66 7.19
C ALA A 29 10.92 2.05 7.65
N ALA A 30 10.24 2.64 8.64
CA ALA A 30 10.64 3.92 9.21
C ALA A 30 12.02 3.84 9.88
N LYS A 31 12.28 2.81 10.67
CA LYS A 31 13.59 2.57 11.31
C LYS A 31 14.69 2.33 10.26
N LEU A 32 14.43 1.49 9.26
CA LEU A 32 15.38 1.27 8.15
C LEU A 32 15.69 2.58 7.41
N ALA A 33 14.67 3.40 7.13
CA ALA A 33 14.87 4.68 6.47
C ALA A 33 15.75 5.63 7.27
N GLN A 34 15.54 5.72 8.59
CA GLN A 34 16.39 6.51 9.48
C GLN A 34 17.83 6.00 9.49
N SER A 35 18.03 4.68 9.59
CA SER A 35 19.37 4.08 9.59
C SER A 35 20.11 4.30 8.27
N PHE A 36 19.46 4.11 7.13
CA PHE A 36 20.07 4.35 5.82
C PHE A 36 20.38 5.83 5.59
N ALA A 37 19.49 6.73 6.01
CA ALA A 37 19.73 8.17 5.93
C ALA A 37 20.91 8.59 6.82
N ALA A 38 21.00 8.07 8.04
CA ALA A 38 22.12 8.32 8.97
C ALA A 38 23.46 7.80 8.43
N ALA A 39 23.44 6.75 7.61
CA ALA A 39 24.61 6.24 6.89
C ALA A 39 24.96 7.05 5.61
N GLY A 40 24.29 8.17 5.35
CA GLY A 40 24.56 9.05 4.21
C GLY A 40 23.95 8.57 2.88
N HIS A 41 22.95 7.68 2.90
CA HIS A 41 22.25 7.25 1.70
C HIS A 41 21.06 8.16 1.36
N LYS A 42 20.76 8.29 0.06
CA LYS A 42 19.56 9.01 -0.43
C LYS A 42 18.38 8.05 -0.32
N VAL A 43 17.50 8.27 0.66
CA VAL A 43 16.38 7.35 0.96
C VAL A 43 15.07 7.93 0.44
N GLU A 44 14.32 7.11 -0.29
CA GLU A 44 12.91 7.35 -0.59
C GLU A 44 12.05 6.35 0.17
N LEU A 45 11.35 6.84 1.18
CA LEU A 45 10.45 6.05 2.02
C LEU A 45 9.01 6.15 1.48
N PHE A 46 8.39 4.99 1.27
CA PHE A 46 6.98 4.85 0.93
C PHE A 46 6.23 4.21 2.09
N LEU A 47 5.21 4.88 2.63
CA LEU A 47 4.41 4.36 3.75
C LEU A 47 2.93 4.24 3.37
N GLY A 48 2.32 3.12 3.75
CA GLY A 48 0.88 2.93 3.64
C GLY A 48 0.13 3.92 4.53
N ARG A 49 -0.94 4.55 4.03
CA ARG A 49 -1.72 5.57 4.77
C ARG A 49 -2.33 5.06 6.08
N GLY A 50 -2.55 3.76 6.21
CA GLY A 50 -3.06 3.11 7.43
C GLY A 50 -1.98 2.77 8.47
N ALA A 51 -0.71 3.11 8.23
CA ALA A 51 0.37 2.86 9.18
C ALA A 51 0.21 3.72 10.44
N SER A 52 0.49 3.13 11.61
CA SER A 52 0.52 3.88 12.88
C SER A 52 1.78 4.72 13.03
N TRP A 53 2.89 4.30 12.40
CA TRP A 53 4.07 5.15 12.24
C TRP A 53 3.91 6.09 11.04
N SER A 54 4.24 7.35 11.27
CA SER A 54 4.24 8.38 10.24
C SER A 54 5.62 9.01 10.10
N SER A 55 5.89 9.54 8.91
CA SER A 55 7.04 10.38 8.64
C SER A 55 6.60 11.57 7.81
N LYS A 56 7.13 12.77 8.12
CA LYS A 56 6.85 13.99 7.35
C LYS A 56 7.44 13.94 5.95
N THR A 57 8.46 13.11 5.72
CA THR A 57 9.19 13.01 4.45
C THR A 57 8.83 11.76 3.66
N ALA A 58 7.92 10.91 4.17
CA ALA A 58 7.47 9.74 3.44
C ALA A 58 6.50 10.11 2.31
N ASN A 59 6.60 9.38 1.21
CA ASN A 59 5.58 9.32 0.18
C ASN A 59 4.49 8.33 0.62
N TYR A 60 3.23 8.76 0.61
CA TYR A 60 2.14 7.90 1.08
C TYR A 60 1.42 7.19 -0.06
N PHE A 61 1.14 5.90 0.12
CA PHE A 61 0.33 5.10 -0.79
C PHE A 61 -0.89 4.52 -0.06
N GLN A 62 -1.93 4.16 -0.82
CA GLN A 62 -3.12 3.51 -0.29
C GLN A 62 -3.23 2.09 -0.84
N THR A 63 -3.25 1.93 -2.16
CA THR A 63 -3.37 0.61 -2.81
C THR A 63 -2.02 0.09 -3.33
N ASN A 64 -1.98 -1.17 -3.76
CA ASN A 64 -0.83 -1.72 -4.48
C ASN A 64 -0.53 -0.94 -5.77
N GLU A 65 -1.57 -0.56 -6.53
CA GLU A 65 -1.45 0.19 -7.78
C GLU A 65 -0.92 1.61 -7.54
N ASP A 66 -1.33 2.24 -6.44
CA ASP A 66 -0.81 3.54 -6.04
C ASP A 66 0.68 3.46 -5.73
N LEU A 67 1.11 2.46 -4.97
CA LEU A 67 2.52 2.24 -4.69
C LEU A 67 3.29 1.99 -5.99
N GLU A 68 2.79 1.11 -6.84
CA GLU A 68 3.43 0.79 -8.12
C GLU A 68 3.63 2.03 -9.01
N ARG A 69 2.61 2.88 -9.12
CA ARG A 69 2.69 4.15 -9.85
C ARG A 69 3.73 5.09 -9.25
N LEU A 70 3.81 5.16 -7.93
CA LEU A 70 4.81 5.97 -7.24
C LEU A 70 6.23 5.44 -7.49
N LEU A 71 6.43 4.12 -7.40
CA LEU A 71 7.73 3.48 -7.65
C LEU A 71 8.17 3.64 -9.11
N SER A 72 7.24 3.58 -10.06
CA SER A 72 7.55 3.79 -11.49
C SER A 72 8.13 5.19 -11.73
N LYS A 73 7.55 6.23 -11.12
CA LYS A 73 8.07 7.60 -11.20
C LYS A 73 9.47 7.76 -10.60
N VAL A 74 9.77 6.99 -9.55
CA VAL A 74 11.10 6.98 -8.93
C VAL A 74 12.13 6.35 -9.86
N ALA A 75 11.75 5.25 -10.52
CA ALA A 75 12.60 4.52 -11.45
C ALA A 75 12.88 5.31 -12.76
N GLU A 76 11.91 6.08 -13.24
CA GLU A 76 12.07 6.96 -14.41
C GLU A 76 13.08 8.10 -14.17
N ARG A 77 13.21 8.56 -12.91
CA ARG A 77 14.02 9.72 -12.57
C ARG A 77 15.51 9.41 -12.42
N ASP A 78 15.83 8.42 -11.58
CA ASP A 78 17.21 8.04 -11.31
C ASP A 78 17.31 6.51 -11.16
N ARG A 79 18.51 5.96 -11.37
CA ARG A 79 18.82 4.57 -11.03
C ARG A 79 18.63 4.32 -9.53
N VAL A 80 17.87 3.28 -9.19
CA VAL A 80 17.74 2.76 -7.82
C VAL A 80 18.76 1.65 -7.64
N GLU A 81 19.52 1.69 -6.54
CA GLU A 81 20.57 0.69 -6.26
C GLU A 81 20.10 -0.37 -5.28
N VAL A 82 19.21 0.01 -4.34
CA VAL A 82 18.69 -0.88 -3.30
C VAL A 82 17.19 -0.67 -3.14
N VAL A 83 16.45 -1.78 -3.10
CA VAL A 83 15.03 -1.79 -2.77
C VAL A 83 14.80 -2.67 -1.54
N LEU A 84 14.25 -2.08 -0.47
CA LEU A 84 13.82 -2.77 0.74
C LEU A 84 12.28 -2.80 0.75
N HIS A 85 11.72 -3.92 0.28
CA HIS A 85 10.28 -4.06 0.08
C HIS A 85 9.59 -4.68 1.31
N ALA A 86 9.30 -3.87 2.33
CA ALA A 86 8.66 -4.28 3.59
C ALA A 86 7.18 -3.84 3.71
N ALA A 87 6.54 -3.45 2.61
CA ALA A 87 5.12 -3.08 2.60
C ALA A 87 4.24 -4.33 2.72
N ALA A 88 3.20 -4.26 3.55
CA ALA A 88 2.20 -5.31 3.68
C ALA A 88 1.11 -5.11 2.61
N LEU A 89 1.42 -5.53 1.38
CA LEU A 89 0.55 -5.40 0.21
C LEU A 89 -0.61 -6.38 0.21
N SER A 90 -1.71 -6.00 -0.44
CA SER A 90 -2.90 -6.82 -0.53
C SER A 90 -2.71 -7.94 -1.54
N ASP A 91 -2.95 -9.17 -1.13
CA ASP A 91 -2.94 -10.33 -2.02
C ASP A 91 -4.21 -10.47 -2.84
N PHE A 92 -5.29 -9.87 -2.35
CA PHE A 92 -6.59 -9.81 -2.99
C PHE A 92 -7.12 -8.38 -3.01
N GLY A 93 -7.89 -8.03 -4.04
CA GLY A 93 -8.66 -6.79 -4.13
C GLY A 93 -10.16 -7.08 -4.09
N VAL A 94 -10.96 -6.07 -3.72
CA VAL A 94 -12.43 -6.17 -3.73
C VAL A 94 -12.94 -5.90 -5.14
N SER A 95 -13.46 -6.92 -5.83
CA SER A 95 -14.03 -6.77 -7.17
C SER A 95 -15.45 -6.21 -7.12
N ARG A 96 -16.26 -6.63 -6.15
CA ARG A 96 -17.63 -6.14 -5.91
C ARG A 96 -18.10 -6.50 -4.52
N ALA A 97 -18.98 -5.67 -3.98
CA ALA A 97 -19.79 -5.97 -2.81
C ALA A 97 -21.22 -6.32 -3.24
N MET A 98 -21.82 -7.33 -2.62
CA MET A 98 -23.20 -7.72 -2.85
C MET A 98 -24.03 -7.52 -1.60
N VAL A 99 -25.28 -7.09 -1.78
CA VAL A 99 -26.29 -6.88 -0.74
C VAL A 99 -27.56 -7.57 -1.21
N SER A 100 -28.08 -8.50 -0.40
CA SER A 100 -29.29 -9.26 -0.75
C SER A 100 -29.24 -9.90 -2.16
N GLY A 101 -28.08 -10.47 -2.51
CA GLY A 101 -27.84 -11.13 -3.80
C GLY A 101 -27.66 -10.20 -5.00
N ARG A 102 -27.57 -8.88 -4.82
CA ARG A 102 -27.36 -7.89 -5.89
C ARG A 102 -26.08 -7.12 -5.71
N ILE A 103 -25.42 -6.74 -6.80
CA ILE A 103 -24.24 -5.87 -6.75
C ILE A 103 -24.64 -4.51 -6.17
N SER A 104 -23.92 -4.06 -5.15
CA SER A 104 -24.09 -2.73 -4.58
C SER A 104 -23.20 -1.72 -5.29
N ASN A 105 -23.79 -0.61 -5.70
CA ASN A 105 -23.08 0.58 -6.20
C ASN A 105 -23.21 1.76 -5.22
N ALA A 106 -23.65 1.49 -3.98
CA ALA A 106 -23.85 2.53 -2.98
C ALA A 106 -22.49 3.10 -2.55
N ALA A 107 -22.39 4.42 -2.44
CA ALA A 107 -21.20 5.09 -1.91
C ALA A 107 -20.89 4.65 -0.47
N LYS A 108 -21.92 4.32 0.31
CA LYS A 108 -21.82 3.73 1.64
C LYS A 108 -22.87 2.64 1.76
N ILE A 109 -22.43 1.40 1.92
CA ILE A 109 -23.36 0.26 2.09
C ILE A 109 -23.96 0.30 3.51
N SER A 110 -25.26 0.03 3.65
CA SER A 110 -25.92 0.02 4.96
C SER A 110 -25.28 -0.98 5.91
N SER A 111 -25.13 -0.62 7.19
CA SER A 111 -24.69 -1.55 8.24
C SER A 111 -25.82 -2.46 8.74
N ALA A 112 -27.06 -2.24 8.30
CA ALA A 112 -28.21 -3.06 8.66
C ALA A 112 -28.37 -4.31 7.77
N GLU A 113 -27.57 -4.41 6.70
CA GLU A 113 -27.67 -5.49 5.73
C GLU A 113 -26.41 -6.36 5.75
N LEU A 114 -26.59 -7.65 5.47
CA LEU A 114 -25.48 -8.56 5.23
C LEU A 114 -24.82 -8.18 3.91
N ILE A 115 -23.48 -8.17 3.91
CA ILE A 115 -22.68 -7.92 2.72
C ILE A 115 -21.81 -9.14 2.40
N GLU A 116 -21.68 -9.44 1.11
CA GLU A 116 -20.74 -10.44 0.60
C GLU A 116 -19.72 -9.75 -0.30
N LEU A 117 -18.44 -10.05 -0.13
CA LEU A 117 -17.37 -9.47 -0.93
C LEU A 117 -16.79 -10.52 -1.87
N LEU A 118 -16.77 -10.23 -3.17
CA LEU A 118 -16.00 -11.01 -4.13
C LEU A 118 -14.56 -10.48 -4.16
N LEU A 119 -13.63 -11.29 -3.69
CA LEU A 119 -12.20 -10.99 -3.70
C LEU A 119 -11.52 -11.61 -4.93
N VAL A 120 -10.63 -10.85 -5.56
CA VAL A 120 -9.86 -11.30 -6.73
C VAL A 120 -8.35 -11.19 -6.47
N PRO A 121 -7.53 -12.15 -6.88
CA PRO A 121 -6.08 -12.09 -6.68
C PRO A 121 -5.46 -10.85 -7.34
N LYS A 122 -4.50 -10.21 -6.67
CA LYS A 122 -3.74 -9.09 -7.20
C LYS A 122 -2.38 -9.52 -7.76
N PRO A 123 -1.85 -8.83 -8.79
CA PRO A 123 -0.48 -9.03 -9.23
C PRO A 123 0.52 -8.81 -8.09
N LYS A 124 1.58 -9.62 -8.05
CA LYS A 124 2.64 -9.51 -7.04
C LYS A 124 3.63 -8.42 -7.45
N LEU A 125 3.54 -7.24 -6.82
CA LEU A 125 4.37 -6.06 -7.13
C LEU A 125 5.87 -6.37 -7.09
N ILE A 126 6.33 -7.18 -6.12
CA ILE A 126 7.75 -7.54 -5.97
C ILE A 126 8.38 -8.13 -7.24
N ARG A 127 7.59 -8.76 -8.12
CA ARG A 127 8.07 -9.31 -9.40
C ARG A 127 8.49 -8.23 -10.40
N ARG A 128 7.97 -7.01 -10.24
CA ARG A 128 8.24 -5.83 -11.07
C ARG A 128 9.33 -4.92 -10.50
N LEU A 129 9.88 -5.25 -9.33
CA LEU A 129 10.93 -4.46 -8.66
C LEU A 129 12.35 -4.95 -8.97
N ARG A 130 12.50 -5.82 -9.98
CA ARG A 130 13.77 -6.40 -10.42
C ARG A 130 14.33 -5.65 -11.61
#